data_AF-A0A1F8JQ17-F1
#
_entry.id   AF-A0A1F8JQ17-F1
#
_cell.length_a   1.000
_cell.length_b   1.000
_cell.length_c   1.000
_cell.angle_alpha   90.00
_cell.angle_beta   90.00
_cell.angle_gamma   90.00
#
_symmetry.space_group_name_H-M   'P 1'
#
loop_
_entity.id
_entity.type
_entity.pdbx_description
1 polymer ?
#
loop_
_entity_poly.entity_id
_entity_poly.type
_entity_poly.pdbx_seq_one_letter_code
_entity_poly.pdbx_strand_id
1 'polypeptide(L)' 'MQAVQRAGLIDYHFHDLRHQFATLAAGQGASNVELATAMGHRTLSQLLRYSNLDAKNSKKFSDHISESILKGSTHE' A
#
# COMPACT_ATOMS: atom_id res chain seq x y z
N MET A 1 -27.23 -5.62 -1.00
CA MET A 1 -26.10 -6.32 -0.34
C MET A 1 -26.08 -7.83 -0.65
N GLN A 2 -26.32 -8.24 -1.91
CA GLN A 2 -26.32 -9.67 -2.27
C GLN A 2 -24.89 -10.26 -2.23
N ALA A 3 -23.88 -9.50 -2.64
CA ALA A 3 -22.49 -9.96 -2.59
C ALA A 3 -21.99 -10.24 -1.16
N VAL A 4 -22.32 -9.36 -0.20
CA VAL A 4 -21.96 -9.49 1.23
C VAL A 4 -22.62 -10.72 1.85
N GLN A 5 -23.92 -10.93 1.61
CA GLN A 5 -24.65 -12.11 2.10
C GLN A 5 -24.12 -13.41 1.48
N ARG A 6 -23.84 -13.44 0.17
CA ARG A 6 -23.22 -14.62 -0.48
C ARG A 6 -21.83 -14.93 0.05
N ALA A 7 -21.07 -13.90 0.43
CA ALA A 7 -19.73 -14.06 1.02
C ALA A 7 -19.76 -14.41 2.53
N GLY A 8 -20.94 -14.42 3.16
CA GLY A 8 -21.08 -14.73 4.59
C GLY A 8 -20.44 -13.68 5.51
N LEU A 9 -20.23 -12.45 5.04
CA LEU A 9 -19.58 -11.40 5.81
C LEU A 9 -20.58 -10.75 6.79
N ILE A 10 -20.20 -10.71 8.06
CA ILE A 10 -20.97 -10.09 9.15
C ILE A 10 -20.30 -8.75 9.47
N ASP A 11 -21.09 -7.69 9.66
CA ASP A 11 -20.60 -6.33 10.00
C ASP A 11 -19.66 -5.68 8.95
N TYR A 12 -19.99 -5.87 7.67
CA TYR A 12 -19.20 -5.33 6.55
C TYR A 12 -19.58 -3.89 6.21
N HIS A 13 -18.58 -3.02 6.11
CA HIS A 13 -18.73 -1.66 5.61
C HIS A 13 -18.05 -1.50 4.26
N PHE A 14 -18.70 -0.80 3.31
CA PHE A 14 -18.10 -0.55 1.99
C PHE A 14 -16.74 0.18 2.05
N HIS A 15 -16.46 0.90 3.14
CA HIS A 15 -15.16 1.54 3.37
C HIS A 15 -14.02 0.54 3.56
N ASP A 16 -14.32 -0.68 4.01
CA ASP A 16 -13.33 -1.74 4.23
C ASP A 16 -12.67 -2.19 2.92
N LEU A 17 -13.36 -2.06 1.78
CA LEU A 17 -12.76 -2.30 0.46
C LEU A 17 -11.66 -1.31 0.14
N ARG A 18 -11.83 -0.03 0.51
CA ARG A 18 -10.80 0.99 0.32
C ARG A 18 -9.60 0.70 1.21
N HIS A 19 -9.82 0.24 2.45
CA HIS A 19 -8.74 -0.21 3.33
C HIS A 19 -8.01 -1.43 2.77
N GLN A 20 -8.75 -2.45 2.31
CA GLN A 20 -8.19 -3.64 1.64
C GLN A 20 -7.32 -3.27 0.44
N PHE A 21 -7.82 -2.39 -0.44
CA PHE A 21 -7.05 -1.91 -1.59
C PHE A 21 -5.75 -1.22 -1.17
N ALA A 22 -5.82 -0.30 -0.19
CA ALA A 22 -4.64 0.40 0.30
C ALA A 22 -3.59 -0.54 0.89
N THR A 23 -4.02 -1.53 1.69
CA THR A 23 -3.13 -2.53 2.29
C THR A 23 -2.46 -3.41 1.23
N LEU A 24 -3.21 -3.87 0.23
CA LEU A 24 -2.68 -4.70 -0.85
C LEU A 24 -1.67 -3.94 -1.72
N ALA A 25 -2.01 -2.71 -2.10
CA ALA A 25 -1.14 -1.89 -2.94
C ALA A 25 0.10 -1.42 -2.16
N ALA A 26 -0.02 -1.07 -0.88
CA ALA A 26 1.14 -0.80 -0.02
C ALA A 26 2.04 -2.05 0.13
N GLY A 27 1.46 -3.26 0.23
CA GLY A 27 2.22 -4.51 0.28
C GLY A 27 3.05 -4.77 -0.99
N GLN A 28 2.62 -4.24 -2.13
CA GLN A 28 3.33 -4.29 -3.41
C GLN A 28 4.35 -3.15 -3.58
N GLY A 29 4.48 -2.26 -2.59
CA GLY A 29 5.43 -1.15 -2.62
C GLY A 29 4.89 0.13 -3.24
N ALA A 30 3.57 0.26 -3.44
CA ALA A 30 2.98 1.51 -3.90
C ALA A 30 3.23 2.63 -2.88
N SER A 31 3.69 3.77 -3.37
CA SER A 31 3.90 4.96 -2.56
C SER A 31 2.56 5.58 -2.16
N ASN A 32 2.57 6.32 -1.06
CA ASN A 32 1.40 7.06 -0.60
C ASN A 32 0.80 8.00 -1.66
N VAL A 33 1.62 8.58 -2.53
CA VAL A 33 1.15 9.46 -3.62
C VAL A 33 0.38 8.67 -4.69
N GLU A 34 0.88 7.47 -5.03
CA GLU A 34 0.21 6.57 -5.99
C GLU A 34 -1.10 6.03 -5.41
N LEU A 35 -1.11 5.65 -4.13
CA LEU A 35 -2.31 5.23 -3.41
C LEU A 35 -3.36 6.35 -3.36
N ALA A 36 -2.96 7.58 -3.06
CA ALA A 36 -3.87 8.74 -3.03
C ALA A 36 -4.52 8.99 -4.40
N THR A 37 -3.71 8.90 -5.46
CA THR A 37 -4.15 9.10 -6.84
C THR A 37 -5.11 7.99 -7.26
N ALA A 38 -4.78 6.73 -6.97
CA ALA A 38 -5.61 5.57 -7.30
C ALA A 38 -6.94 5.54 -6.52
N MET A 39 -6.93 5.97 -5.25
CA MET A 39 -8.12 5.99 -4.40
C MET A 39 -8.99 7.24 -4.57
N GLY A 40 -8.55 8.23 -5.35
CA GLY A 40 -9.29 9.45 -5.67
C GLY A 40 -9.42 10.42 -4.49
N HIS A 41 -8.45 10.44 -3.57
CA HIS A 41 -8.49 11.34 -2.41
C HIS A 41 -8.13 12.78 -2.81
N ARG A 42 -9.00 13.74 -2.47
CA ARG A 42 -8.88 15.16 -2.84
C ARG A 42 -7.85 15.92 -1.98
N THR A 43 -7.41 15.37 -0.85
CA THR A 43 -6.53 16.04 0.11
C THR A 43 -5.53 15.10 0.79
N LEU A 44 -4.29 15.59 0.96
CA LEU A 44 -3.14 14.89 1.58
C LEU A 44 -3.41 14.46 3.04
N SER A 45 -4.31 15.14 3.76
CA SER A 45 -4.69 14.78 5.13
C SER A 45 -5.45 13.46 5.23
N GLN A 46 -6.12 13.02 4.16
CA GLN A 46 -6.76 11.69 4.11
C GLN A 46 -5.74 10.56 3.90
N LEU A 47 -4.58 10.91 3.31
CA LEU A 47 -3.48 10.00 3.00
C LEU A 47 -2.61 9.67 4.22
N LEU A 48 -2.36 10.66 5.09
CA LEU A 48 -1.49 10.49 6.28
C LEU A 48 -1.96 9.38 7.24
N ARG A 49 -3.26 9.01 7.21
CA ARG A 49 -3.78 7.86 7.98
C ARG A 49 -3.18 6.51 7.54
N TYR A 50 -2.67 6.42 6.32
CA TYR A 50 -2.01 5.22 5.78
C TYR A 50 -0.48 5.28 5.86
N SER A 51 0.08 6.43 6.24
CA SER A 51 1.53 6.66 6.30
C SER A 51 2.27 5.76 7.30
N ASN A 52 1.56 5.13 8.24
CA ASN A 52 2.17 4.16 9.16
C ASN A 52 2.59 2.85 8.49
N LEU A 53 2.04 2.51 7.30
CA LEU A 53 2.52 1.37 6.50
C LEU A 53 3.87 1.68 5.81
N ASP A 54 4.16 2.96 5.56
CA ASP A 54 5.28 3.40 4.73
C ASP A 54 6.65 3.19 5.39
N ALA A 55 6.74 3.23 6.73
CA ALA A 55 8.00 2.99 7.43
C ALA A 55 8.57 1.58 7.22
N LYS A 56 7.69 0.58 7.03
CA LYS A 56 8.13 -0.79 6.68
C LYS A 56 8.54 -0.90 5.21
N ASN A 57 7.92 -0.12 4.34
CA ASN A 57 8.15 -0.17 2.90
C ASN A 57 9.41 0.60 2.48
N SER A 58 9.67 1.75 3.11
CA SER A 58 10.91 2.51 2.86
C SER A 58 12.15 1.68 3.19
N LYS A 59 12.10 0.92 4.30
CA LYS A 59 13.19 0.01 4.68
C LYS A 59 13.40 -1.09 3.64
N LYS A 60 12.34 -1.74 3.15
CA LYS A 60 12.45 -2.74 2.08
C LYS A 60 13.01 -2.16 0.78
N PHE A 61 12.59 -0.94 0.42
CA PHE A 61 13.09 -0.24 -0.75
C PHE A 61 14.58 0.10 -0.60
N SER A 62 14.99 0.66 0.55
CA SER A 62 16.39 0.95 0.86
C SER A 62 17.25 -0.32 0.87
N ASP A 63 16.76 -1.41 1.47
CA ASP A 63 17.46 -2.70 1.50
C ASP A 63 17.65 -3.24 0.07
N HIS A 64 16.62 -3.16 -0.79
CA HIS A 64 16.69 -3.58 -2.20
C HIS A 64 17.64 -2.71 -3.06
N ILE A 65 17.62 -1.39 -2.87
CA ILE A 65 18.55 -0.49 -3.56
C ILE A 65 19.99 -0.73 -3.10
N SER A 66 20.20 -0.95 -1.80
CA SER A 66 21.50 -1.31 -1.24
C SER A 66 22.04 -2.61 -1.86
N GLU A 67 21.22 -3.66 -1.93
CA GLU A 67 21.60 -4.93 -2.58
C GLU A 67 21.92 -4.77 -4.08
N SER A 68 21.16 -3.93 -4.80
CA SER A 68 21.39 -3.66 -6.23
C SER A 68 22.72 -2.93 -6.46
N ILE A 69 23.04 -1.94 -5.61
CA ILE A 69 24.32 -1.21 -5.67
C ILE A 69 25.49 -2.15 -5.35
N LEU A 70 25.35 -3.01 -4.33
CA LEU A 70 26.39 -3.97 -3.93
C LEU A 70 26.62 -5.09 -4.96
N LYS A 71 25.56 -5.53 -5.67
CA LYS A 71 25.69 -6.47 -6.79
C LYS A 71 26.29 -5.82 -8.04
N GLY A 72 26.01 -4.54 -8.28
CA GLY A 72 26.56 -3.79 -9.42
C GLY A 72 28.07 -3.55 -9.36
N SER A 73 28.71 -3.72 -8.20
CA SER A 73 30.15 -3.51 -8.00
C SER A 73 31.01 -4.79 -8.09
N THR A 74 30.48 -5.91 -8.60
CA THR A 74 31.23 -7.20 -8.73
C THR A 74 31.46 -7.70 -10.16
N HIS A 75 31.50 -6.79 -11.14
CA HIS A 75 32.09 -7.09 -12.44
C HIS A 75 33.26 -6.15 -12.73
N GLU A 76 34.41 -6.48 -12.12
CA GLU A 76 35.73 -6.27 -12.72
C GLU A 76 36.23 -7.59 -13.32
#